data_AF-A0A7V9Q944-F1
#
_entry.id   AF-A0A7V9Q944-F1
#
_cell.length_a   1.000
_cell.length_b   1.000
_cell.length_c   1.000
_cell.angle_alpha   90.00
_cell.angle_beta   90.00
_cell.angle_gamma   90.00
#
_symmetry.space_group_name_H-M   'P 1'
#
loop_
_entity.id
_entity.type
_entity.pdbx_description
1 polymer ?
#
loop_
_entity_poly.entity_id
_entity_poly.type
_entity_poly.pdbx_seq_one_letter_code
_entity_poly.pdbx_strand_id
1 'polypeptide(L)'
;SVLADQPEFQQGPRLRNLIELTERTDLLKSVLAGRTGGESLKITIGGEHQDSALADFTVVTSEYRVGNLRGVIGVIGPTRMPYDRVITLVESTSSLVSEFLTEGK
;
A
#
# COMPACT_ATOMS: atom_id res chain seq x y z
N SER A 1 -11.64 12.37 8.91
CA SER A 1 -11.13 12.70 7.56
C SER A 1 -12.28 12.83 6.58
N VAL A 2 -12.18 13.72 5.57
CA VAL A 2 -13.20 13.92 4.50
C VAL A 2 -13.50 12.63 3.71
N LEU A 3 -12.54 11.70 3.66
CA LEU A 3 -12.69 10.39 3.03
C LEU A 3 -13.57 9.44 3.85
N ALA A 4 -13.54 9.55 5.18
CA ALA A 4 -14.38 8.74 6.08
C ALA A 4 -15.87 9.10 5.98
N ASP A 5 -16.16 10.34 5.60
CA ASP A 5 -17.51 10.87 5.56
C ASP A 5 -18.25 10.58 4.24
N GLN A 6 -17.61 9.97 3.22
CA GLN A 6 -18.36 9.64 2.00
C GLN A 6 -19.31 8.45 2.23
N PRO A 7 -20.52 8.48 1.64
CA PRO A 7 -21.54 7.45 1.83
C PRO A 7 -21.06 6.04 1.49
N GLU A 8 -20.15 5.91 0.53
CA GLU A 8 -19.56 4.66 0.09
C GLU A 8 -18.68 4.03 1.19
N PHE A 9 -18.07 4.84 2.06
CA PHE A 9 -17.21 4.41 3.17
C PHE A 9 -17.97 4.15 4.48
N GLN A 10 -19.24 4.55 4.56
CA GLN A 10 -20.11 4.34 5.73
C GLN A 10 -20.77 2.95 5.75
N GLN A 11 -20.79 2.23 4.61
CA GLN A 11 -21.59 1.01 4.43
C GLN A 11 -20.87 -0.30 4.79
N GLY A 12 -19.64 -0.25 5.32
CA GLY A 12 -18.90 -1.47 5.66
C GLY A 12 -17.89 -1.28 6.81
N PRO A 13 -17.94 -2.10 7.88
CA PRO A 13 -16.96 -2.06 8.97
C PRO A 13 -15.50 -2.17 8.50
N ARG A 14 -15.27 -2.95 7.45
CA ARG A 14 -13.92 -3.15 6.86
C ARG A 14 -13.38 -1.91 6.16
N LEU A 15 -14.26 -1.14 5.52
CA LEU A 15 -13.89 0.04 4.76
C LEU A 15 -13.60 1.23 5.69
N ARG A 16 -14.36 1.33 6.79
CA ARG A 16 -14.06 2.22 7.90
C ARG A 16 -12.70 1.91 8.55
N ASN A 17 -12.42 0.64 8.85
CA ASN A 17 -11.12 0.24 9.37
C ASN A 17 -9.97 0.63 8.42
N LEU A 18 -10.15 0.49 7.11
CA LEU A 18 -9.14 0.88 6.12
C LEU A 18 -8.86 2.39 6.13
N ILE A 19 -9.88 3.22 6.36
CA ILE A 19 -9.68 4.68 6.51
C ILE A 19 -8.99 5.00 7.82
N GLU A 20 -9.38 4.35 8.92
CA GLU A 20 -8.70 4.51 10.20
C GLU A 20 -7.20 4.14 10.10
N LEU A 21 -6.86 3.12 9.31
CA LEU A 21 -5.46 2.80 8.98
C LEU A 21 -4.75 3.97 8.29
N THR A 22 -5.42 4.69 7.38
CA THR A 22 -4.81 5.85 6.71
C THR A 22 -4.61 7.06 7.61
N GLU A 23 -5.45 7.23 8.63
CA GLU A 23 -5.30 8.30 9.62
C GLU A 23 -4.18 7.99 10.63
N ARG A 24 -3.88 6.70 10.85
CA ARG A 24 -2.82 6.23 11.74
C ARG A 24 -1.46 6.18 11.03
N THR A 25 -0.77 7.31 11.05
CA THR A 25 0.55 7.48 10.43
C THR A 25 1.59 6.49 10.98
N ASP A 26 1.47 6.09 12.25
CA ASP A 26 2.28 5.03 12.90
C ASP A 26 2.11 3.68 12.22
N LEU A 27 0.87 3.30 11.88
CA LEU A 27 0.58 2.03 11.21
C LEU A 27 1.05 2.02 9.77
N LEU A 28 0.83 3.12 9.04
CA LEU A 28 1.37 3.22 7.68
C LEU A 28 2.90 3.11 7.67
N LYS A 29 3.57 3.74 8.64
CA LYS A 29 5.02 3.61 8.80
C LYS A 29 5.43 2.18 9.12
N SER A 30 4.74 1.48 10.01
CA SER A 30 5.08 0.09 10.35
C SER A 30 4.86 -0.86 9.17
N VAL A 31 3.82 -0.63 8.38
CA VAL A 31 3.52 -1.37 7.15
C VAL A 31 4.63 -1.17 6.11
N LEU A 32 5.08 0.06 5.92
CA LEU A 32 6.06 0.43 4.88
C LEU A 32 7.52 0.30 5.33
N ALA A 33 7.77 0.10 6.63
CA ALA A 33 9.11 -0.08 7.18
C ALA A 33 9.81 -1.31 6.57
N GLY A 34 11.08 -1.14 6.20
CA GLY A 34 11.90 -2.22 5.66
C GLY A 34 11.37 -2.79 4.32
N ARG A 35 10.61 -1.98 3.57
CA ARG A 35 10.18 -2.32 2.21
C ARG A 35 11.05 -1.67 1.12
N THR A 36 12.05 -0.89 1.53
CA THR A 36 13.09 -0.34 0.65
C THR A 36 14.38 -1.15 0.77
N GLY A 37 15.13 -1.25 -0.33
CA GLY A 37 16.44 -1.89 -0.37
C GLY A 37 16.43 -3.42 -0.45
N GLY A 38 15.28 -4.03 -0.73
CA GLY A 38 15.11 -5.49 -0.90
C GLY A 38 14.56 -5.86 -2.27
N GLU A 39 13.78 -6.95 -2.34
CA GLU A 39 13.05 -7.34 -3.55
C GLU A 39 12.13 -6.20 -4.04
N SER A 40 11.99 -6.06 -5.35
CA SER A 40 11.18 -5.01 -5.97
C SER A 40 9.72 -5.11 -5.57
N LEU A 41 9.19 -6.31 -5.33
CA LEU A 41 7.82 -6.58 -4.92
C LEU A 41 7.81 -7.19 -3.52
N LYS A 42 6.90 -6.73 -2.66
CA LYS A 42 6.67 -7.33 -1.34
C LYS A 42 5.19 -7.42 -1.04
N ILE A 43 4.75 -8.61 -0.64
CA ILE A 43 3.37 -8.91 -0.27
C ILE A 43 3.36 -9.28 1.21
N THR A 44 2.40 -8.74 1.96
CA THR A 44 2.17 -9.13 3.36
C THR A 44 0.69 -9.37 3.56
N ILE A 45 0.32 -10.50 4.15
CA ILE A 45 -1.06 -10.99 4.21
C ILE A 45 -1.48 -11.21 5.65
N GLY A 46 -2.45 -10.42 6.11
CA GLY A 46 -3.22 -10.63 7.33
C GLY A 46 -2.37 -10.91 8.56
N GLY A 47 -2.31 -12.18 8.97
CA GLY A 47 -1.57 -12.62 10.16
C GLY A 47 -0.05 -12.43 10.10
N GLU A 48 0.53 -12.08 8.94
CA GLU A 48 1.93 -11.67 8.83
C GLU A 48 2.19 -10.26 9.39
N HIS A 49 1.13 -9.46 9.55
CA HIS A 49 1.22 -8.15 10.17
C HIS A 49 1.38 -8.28 11.69
N GLN A 50 2.28 -7.48 12.28
CA GLN A 50 2.44 -7.43 13.74
C GLN A 50 1.26 -6.76 14.44
N ASP A 51 0.55 -5.86 13.76
CA ASP A 51 -0.61 -5.15 14.32
C ASP A 51 -1.92 -5.84 13.91
N SER A 52 -2.76 -6.15 14.90
CA SER A 52 -4.06 -6.80 14.71
C SER A 52 -5.04 -6.00 13.85
N ALA A 53 -4.90 -4.67 13.77
CA ALA A 53 -5.71 -3.82 12.89
C ALA A 53 -5.50 -4.15 11.40
N LEU A 54 -4.38 -4.80 11.07
CA LEU A 54 -4.03 -5.21 9.71
C LEU A 54 -4.37 -6.68 9.41
N ALA A 55 -4.87 -7.44 10.38
CA ALA A 55 -5.10 -8.89 10.25
C ALA A 55 -6.08 -9.27 9.13
N ASP A 56 -7.01 -8.36 8.78
CA ASP A 56 -7.98 -8.55 7.70
C ASP A 56 -7.50 -8.04 6.33
N PHE A 57 -6.30 -7.49 6.27
CA PHE A 57 -5.78 -6.81 5.09
C PHE A 57 -4.57 -7.50 4.48
N THR A 58 -4.32 -7.16 3.23
CA THR A 58 -3.11 -7.48 2.49
C THR A 58 -2.50 -6.20 1.98
N VAL A 59 -1.18 -6.13 2.05
CA VAL A 59 -0.39 -5.00 1.57
C VAL A 59 0.60 -5.48 0.53
N VAL A 60 0.35 -5.10 -0.72
CA VAL A 60 1.25 -5.33 -1.87
C VAL A 60 1.98 -4.03 -2.15
N THR A 61 3.30 -4.06 -2.20
CA THR A 61 4.12 -2.87 -2.45
C THR A 61 5.20 -3.13 -3.47
N SER A 62 5.57 -2.10 -4.21
CA SER A 62 6.76 -2.07 -5.05
C SER A 62 7.63 -0.85 -4.77
N GLU A 63 8.94 -1.02 -4.87
CA GLU A 63 9.91 0.07 -4.79
C GLU A 63 9.97 0.85 -6.12
N TYR A 64 9.95 2.18 -6.04
CA TYR A 64 10.26 3.06 -7.18
C TYR A 64 11.54 3.85 -6.89
N ARG A 65 12.24 4.27 -7.96
CA ARG A 65 13.53 4.97 -7.86
C ARG A 65 13.54 6.25 -8.68
N VAL A 66 14.06 7.32 -8.09
CA VAL A 66 14.23 8.62 -8.74
C VAL A 66 15.63 9.14 -8.43
N GLY A 67 16.56 8.96 -9.36
CA GLY A 67 17.99 9.17 -9.10
C GLY A 67 18.46 8.34 -7.91
N ASN A 68 18.87 9.02 -6.82
CA ASN A 68 19.31 8.38 -5.58
C ASN A 68 18.17 8.16 -4.55
N LEU A 69 16.97 8.67 -4.81
CA LEU A 69 15.82 8.49 -3.93
C LEU A 69 15.16 7.13 -4.19
N ARG A 70 14.86 6.40 -3.12
CA ARG A 70 14.03 5.18 -3.15
C ARG A 70 12.75 5.46 -2.39
N GLY A 71 11.61 5.16 -3.02
CA GLY A 71 10.30 5.25 -2.40
C GLY A 71 9.52 3.96 -2.58
N VAL A 72 8.38 3.86 -1.92
CA VAL A 72 7.50 2.70 -1.98
C VAL A 72 6.12 3.14 -2.41
N ILE A 73 5.52 2.41 -3.34
CA ILE A 73 4.10 2.50 -3.69
C ILE A 73 3.44 1.17 -3.37
N GLY A 74 2.15 1.17 -3.06
CA GLY A 74 1.44 -0.08 -2.81
C GLY A 74 -0.06 0.05 -2.76
N VAL A 75 -0.70 -1.12 -2.70
CA VAL A 75 -2.14 -1.32 -2.58
C VAL A 75 -2.41 -2.02 -1.26
N ILE A 76 -3.38 -1.47 -0.52
CA ILE A 76 -3.96 -2.08 0.69
C ILE A 76 -5.36 -2.56 0.33
N GLY A 77 -5.65 -3.83 0.61
CA GLY A 77 -6.94 -4.43 0.30
C GLY A 77 -7.27 -5.60 1.22
N PRO A 78 -8.45 -6.22 1.09
CA PRO A 78 -8.78 -7.42 1.85
C PRO A 78 -7.86 -8.60 1.50
N THR A 79 -7.74 -9.56 2.41
CA THR A 79 -6.94 -10.81 2.20
C THR A 79 -7.38 -11.65 1.00
N ARG A 80 -8.61 -11.48 0.52
CA ARG A 80 -9.07 -12.06 -0.76
C ARG A 80 -9.24 -10.95 -1.79
N MET A 81 -8.27 -10.84 -2.69
CA MET A 81 -8.27 -9.89 -3.80
C MET A 81 -7.64 -10.54 -5.05
N PRO A 82 -7.83 -10.01 -6.27
CA PRO A 82 -7.23 -10.55 -7.48
C PRO A 82 -5.71 -10.22 -7.52
N TYR A 83 -4.90 -11.04 -6.86
CA TYR A 83 -3.46 -10.83 -6.68
C TYR A 83 -2.72 -10.54 -8.00
N ASP A 84 -2.95 -11.33 -9.04
CA ASP A 84 -2.28 -11.14 -10.34
C ASP A 84 -2.48 -9.72 -10.90
N ARG A 85 -3.71 -9.20 -10.81
CA ARG A 85 -4.03 -7.83 -11.26
C ARG A 85 -3.40 -6.78 -10.36
N VAL A 86 -3.44 -6.98 -9.04
CA VAL A 86 -2.90 -6.03 -8.07
C VAL A 86 -1.37 -5.95 -8.17
N ILE A 87 -0.70 -7.09 -8.29
CA ILE A 87 0.76 -7.16 -8.49
C ILE A 87 1.14 -6.40 -9.76
N THR A 88 0.50 -6.74 -10.89
CA THR A 88 0.76 -6.08 -12.18
C THR A 88 0.56 -4.57 -12.08
N LEU A 89 -0.52 -4.12 -11.42
CA LEU A 89 -0.81 -2.71 -11.24
C LEU A 89 0.28 -2.01 -10.43
N VAL A 90 0.69 -2.59 -9.30
CA VAL A 90 1.68 -1.99 -8.39
C VAL A 90 3.06 -1.92 -9.06
N GLU A 91 3.48 -2.98 -9.73
CA GLU A 91 4.76 -3.02 -10.44
C GLU A 91 4.80 -2.04 -11.62
N SER A 92 3.77 -2.05 -12.47
CA SER A 92 3.68 -1.14 -13.61
C SER A 92 3.66 0.32 -13.15
N THR A 93 2.87 0.62 -12.11
CA THR A 93 2.81 1.99 -11.56
C THR A 93 4.14 2.40 -10.95
N SER A 94 4.84 1.51 -10.23
CA SER A 94 6.18 1.82 -9.69
C SER A 94 7.21 2.12 -10.78
N SER A 95 7.13 1.39 -11.90
CA SER A 95 8.00 1.58 -13.05
C SER A 95 7.71 2.91 -13.74
N LEU A 96 6.43 3.20 -14.00
CA LEU A 96 5.99 4.48 -14.58
C LEU A 96 6.37 5.66 -13.69
N VAL A 97 6.15 5.58 -12.38
CA VAL A 97 6.54 6.65 -11.44
C VAL A 97 8.05 6.87 -11.45
N SER A 98 8.84 5.79 -11.55
CA SER A 98 10.30 5.90 -11.67
C SER A 98 10.70 6.62 -12.95
N GLU A 99 10.05 6.30 -14.08
CA GLU A 99 10.29 6.93 -15.39
C GLU A 99 9.89 8.41 -15.39
N PHE A 100 8.63 8.72 -15.08
CA PHE A 100 8.10 10.08 -15.09
C PHE A 100 8.86 11.05 -14.17
N LEU A 101 9.21 10.61 -12.96
CA LEU A 101 9.93 11.47 -12.02
C LEU A 101 11.43 11.56 -12.35
N THR A 102 11.97 10.65 -13.17
CA THR A 102 13.34 10.75 -13.69
C THR A 102 13.41 11.67 -14.91
N GLU A 103 12.39 11.66 -15.78
CA GLU A 103 12.30 12.51 -16.97
C GLU A 103 11.89 13.97 -16.67
N GLY A 104 11.21 14.23 -15.55
CA GLY A 104 10.85 15.58 -15.10
C GLY A 104 12.02 16.44 -14.58
N LYS A 105 13.27 16.10 -14.93
CA LYS A 105 14.49 16.86 -14.60
C LYS A 105 15.02 17.64 -15.79
#